data_AF-A0AAN9M0M5-F1
#
_entry.id   AF-A0AAN9M0M5-F1
#
_cell.length_a   1.000
_cell.length_b   1.000
_cell.length_c   1.000
_cell.angle_alpha   90.00
_cell.angle_beta   90.00
_cell.angle_gamma   90.00
#
_symmetry.space_group_name_H-M   'P 1'
#
loop_
_entity.id
_entity.type
_entity.pdbx_description
1 polymer ?
#
loop_
_entity_poly.entity_id
_entity_poly.type
_entity_poly.pdbx_seq_one_letter_code
_entity_poly.pdbx_strand_id
1 'polypeptide(L)'
;MKKTEAVVCSGVCSPFERPPCGSARDCWCIPYGLFIGACTYPSGLSSVAKMIDEHPNICQSHDECMKKGSGNFCARYPNDYMDYGWCFNSDSEALKGFLAMPRAISK
;
A
#
# COMPACT_ATOMS: atom_id res chain seq x y z
N MET A 1 27.89 20.33 11.93
CA MET A 1 27.22 19.81 10.71
C MET A 1 26.70 18.41 11.04
N LYS A 2 25.38 18.25 11.26
CA LYS A 2 24.78 16.92 11.38
C LYS A 2 24.76 16.33 9.97
N LYS A 3 25.42 15.19 9.76
CA LYS A 3 25.35 14.43 8.51
C LYS A 3 23.86 14.16 8.25
N THR A 4 23.30 14.82 7.25
CA THR A 4 22.02 14.43 6.67
C THR A 4 22.26 13.07 6.06
N GLU A 5 21.94 12.02 6.80
CA GLU A 5 21.82 10.69 6.23
C GLU A 5 20.77 10.82 5.12
N ALA A 6 21.21 10.70 3.87
CA ALA A 6 20.30 10.52 2.77
C ALA A 6 19.50 9.26 3.13
N VAL A 7 18.23 9.41 3.51
CA VAL A 7 17.35 8.28 3.74
C VAL A 7 17.34 7.52 2.43
N VAL A 8 18.03 6.38 2.40
CA VAL A 8 18.03 5.50 1.24
C VAL A 8 16.65 4.89 1.20
N CYS A 9 15.81 5.37 0.28
CA CYS A 9 14.46 4.86 0.08
C CYS A 9 14.54 3.57 -0.73
N SER A 10 15.04 2.51 -0.07
CA SER A 10 15.16 1.17 -0.62
C SER A 10 15.03 0.17 0.52
N GLY A 11 14.26 -0.89 0.31
CA GLY A 11 14.05 -1.91 1.32
C GLY A 11 12.64 -2.46 1.28
N VAL A 12 12.40 -3.45 2.12
CA VAL A 12 11.09 -4.04 2.34
C VAL A 12 10.32 -3.16 3.31
N CYS A 13 9.04 -2.93 3.02
CA CYS A 13 8.13 -2.19 3.88
C CYS A 13 6.83 -2.97 4.05
N SER A 14 6.11 -2.67 5.12
CA SER A 14 4.72 -3.09 5.25
C SER A 14 3.78 -1.96 4.84
N PRO A 15 2.74 -2.22 4.04
CA PRO A 15 1.68 -1.24 3.78
C PRO A 15 0.97 -0.78 5.06
N PHE A 16 1.05 -1.58 6.12
CA PHE A 16 0.52 -1.26 7.45
C PHE A 16 1.47 -0.39 8.30
N GLU A 17 2.72 -0.17 7.89
CA GLU A 17 3.70 0.59 8.65
C GLU A 17 3.46 2.11 8.55
N ARG A 18 3.63 2.84 9.67
CA ARG A 18 3.58 4.31 9.73
C ARG A 18 4.75 4.89 10.53
N PRO A 19 5.52 5.86 9.97
CA PRO A 19 5.56 6.24 8.57
C PRO A 19 6.17 5.11 7.71
N PRO A 20 5.68 4.86 6.49
CA PRO A 20 6.26 3.82 5.64
C PRO A 20 7.74 4.14 5.38
N CYS A 21 8.57 3.10 5.35
CA CYS A 21 9.99 3.22 5.00
C CYS A 21 10.80 4.16 5.92
N GLY A 22 10.33 4.37 7.15
CA GLY A 22 10.96 5.25 8.14
C GLY A 22 10.94 6.73 7.77
N SER A 23 10.21 7.17 6.74
CA SER A 23 10.16 8.57 6.30
C SER A 23 8.85 8.94 5.61
N ALA A 24 8.21 10.01 6.11
CA ALA A 24 6.84 10.38 5.77
C ALA A 24 6.66 11.18 4.46
N ARG A 25 7.73 11.71 3.85
CA ARG A 25 7.61 12.67 2.73
C ARG A 25 8.37 12.28 1.47
N ASP A 26 9.48 11.58 1.62
CA ASP A 26 10.40 11.32 0.49
C ASP A 26 10.35 9.87 0.01
N CYS A 27 9.57 9.00 0.65
CA CYS A 27 9.57 7.57 0.39
C CYS A 27 8.17 6.96 0.51
N TRP A 28 7.77 6.19 -0.49
CA TRP A 28 6.47 5.51 -0.53
C TRP A 28 6.71 4.01 -0.48
N CYS A 29 5.84 3.29 0.22
CA CYS A 29 5.84 1.83 0.16
C CYS A 29 4.85 1.40 -0.95
N ILE A 30 5.28 0.56 -1.89
CA ILE A 30 4.42 -0.04 -2.91
C ILE A 30 4.19 -1.50 -2.53
N PRO A 31 2.95 -1.94 -2.25
CA PRO A 31 2.68 -3.34 -1.99
C PRO A 31 2.93 -4.20 -3.22
N TYR A 32 3.62 -5.32 -3.03
CA TYR A 32 3.65 -6.45 -3.97
C TYR A 32 2.79 -7.62 -3.45
N GLY A 33 2.47 -7.58 -2.16
CA GLY A 33 1.61 -8.53 -1.48
C GLY A 33 0.82 -7.82 -0.41
N LEU A 34 -0.10 -8.56 0.21
CA LEU A 34 -1.00 -8.01 1.22
C LEU A 34 -0.27 -7.34 2.39
N PHE A 35 0.87 -7.89 2.81
CA PHE A 35 1.63 -7.42 3.97
C PHE A 35 3.01 -6.87 3.63
N ILE A 36 3.43 -6.98 2.36
CA ILE A 36 4.80 -6.75 1.93
C ILE A 36 4.83 -5.86 0.70
N GLY A 37 5.71 -4.87 0.74
CA GLY A 37 5.99 -3.96 -0.36
C GLY A 37 7.46 -3.59 -0.41
N ALA A 38 7.79 -2.71 -1.34
CA ALA A 38 9.10 -2.05 -1.36
C ALA A 38 9.00 -0.53 -1.30
N CYS A 39 10.01 0.03 -0.65
CA CYS A 39 10.26 1.45 -0.57
C CYS A 39 10.77 1.98 -1.90
N THR A 40 10.14 3.04 -2.42
CA THR A 40 10.61 3.76 -3.60
C THR A 40 10.35 5.26 -3.50
N TYR A 41 11.20 6.05 -4.17
CA TYR A 41 11.06 7.49 -4.22
C TYR A 41 9.84 7.90 -5.07
N PRO A 42 9.12 8.99 -4.69
CA PRO A 42 7.95 9.48 -5.42
C PRO A 42 8.29 10.08 -6.79
N SER A 43 9.57 10.32 -7.12
CA SER A 43 10.03 10.74 -8.45
C SER A 43 9.66 9.77 -9.57
N GLY A 44 9.23 8.55 -9.22
CA GLY A 44 8.65 7.56 -10.13
C GLY A 44 7.12 7.51 -10.14
N LEU A 45 6.37 8.53 -9.72
CA LEU A 45 4.89 8.51 -9.63
C LEU A 45 4.17 7.88 -10.84
N SER A 46 4.68 8.09 -12.07
CA SER A 46 4.16 7.40 -13.27
C SER A 46 4.41 5.89 -13.25
N SER A 47 5.59 5.44 -12.83
CA SER A 47 5.91 4.02 -12.63
C SER A 47 5.15 3.40 -11.45
N VAL A 48 4.87 4.17 -10.39
CA VAL A 48 4.07 3.72 -9.25
C VAL A 48 2.61 3.53 -9.66
N ALA A 49 2.04 4.51 -10.38
CA ALA A 49 0.69 4.41 -10.91
C ALA A 49 0.55 3.21 -11.87
N LYS A 50 1.55 2.98 -12.74
CA LYS A 50 1.57 1.79 -13.60
C LYS A 50 1.64 0.49 -12.81
N MET A 51 2.51 0.39 -11.80
CA MET A 51 2.59 -0.80 -10.95
C MET A 51 1.26 -1.07 -10.22
N ILE A 52 0.59 -0.03 -9.72
CA ILE A 52 -0.72 -0.13 -9.05
C ILE A 52 -1.80 -0.60 -10.04
N ASP A 53 -1.80 -0.03 -11.24
CA ASP A 53 -2.77 -0.38 -12.29
C ASP A 53 -2.56 -1.83 -12.78
N GLU A 54 -1.31 -2.22 -13.01
CA GLU A 54 -0.93 -3.57 -13.46
C GLU A 54 -1.09 -4.64 -12.37
N HIS A 55 -1.05 -4.28 -11.09
CA HIS A 55 -1.15 -5.27 -10.02
C HIS A 55 -2.57 -5.85 -9.94
N PRO A 56 -2.74 -7.18 -9.97
CA PRO A 56 -4.05 -7.82 -10.10
C PRO A 56 -4.97 -7.54 -8.90
N ASN A 57 -4.40 -7.37 -7.70
CA ASN A 57 -5.18 -7.19 -6.46
C ASN A 57 -5.11 -5.79 -5.84
N ILE A 58 -4.36 -4.83 -6.41
CA ILE A 58 -4.37 -3.47 -5.87
C ILE A 58 -5.50 -2.70 -6.55
N CYS A 59 -6.20 -1.87 -5.77
CA CYS A 59 -7.33 -1.10 -6.24
C CYS A 59 -7.37 0.30 -5.63
N GLN A 60 -7.90 1.25 -6.37
CA GLN A 60 -8.37 2.54 -5.83
C GLN A 60 -9.88 2.53 -5.62
N SER A 61 -10.61 1.69 -6.38
CA SER A 61 -12.06 1.60 -6.41
C SER A 61 -12.57 0.15 -6.43
N HIS A 62 -13.86 -0.04 -6.12
CA HIS A 62 -14.50 -1.37 -6.15
C HIS A 62 -14.63 -1.89 -7.59
N ASP A 63 -14.91 -0.99 -8.52
CA ASP A 63 -15.04 -1.31 -9.96
C ASP A 63 -13.74 -1.84 -10.55
N GLU A 64 -12.58 -1.37 -10.08
CA GLU A 64 -11.29 -1.93 -10.48
C GLU A 64 -11.16 -3.39 -10.09
N CYS A 65 -11.57 -3.77 -8.87
CA CYS A 65 -11.55 -5.18 -8.46
C CYS A 65 -12.42 -6.04 -9.36
N MET A 66 -13.62 -5.55 -9.69
CA MET A 66 -14.55 -6.26 -10.59
C MET A 66 -13.96 -6.40 -12.01
N LYS A 67 -13.36 -5.32 -12.54
CA LYS A 67 -12.71 -5.32 -13.86
C LYS A 67 -11.50 -6.26 -13.90
N LYS A 68 -10.72 -6.31 -12.82
CA LYS A 68 -9.55 -7.19 -12.68
C LYS A 68 -9.92 -8.65 -12.37
N GLY A 69 -11.15 -8.92 -11.95
CA GLY A 69 -11.61 -10.25 -11.55
C GLY A 69 -10.98 -10.75 -10.23
N SER A 70 -10.36 -9.86 -9.46
CA SER A 70 -9.69 -10.17 -8.18
C SER A 70 -10.59 -9.99 -6.96
N GLY A 71 -11.83 -9.55 -7.18
CA GLY A 71 -12.83 -9.41 -6.14
C GLY A 71 -13.94 -8.44 -6.57
N ASN A 72 -14.77 -8.06 -5.62
CA ASN A 72 -15.82 -7.05 -5.82
C ASN A 72 -15.77 -5.92 -4.78
N PHE A 73 -14.83 -5.99 -3.83
CA PHE A 73 -14.67 -5.03 -2.77
C PHE A 73 -13.23 -4.56 -2.67
N CYS A 74 -13.02 -3.24 -2.63
CA CYS A 74 -11.70 -2.66 -2.45
C CYS A 74 -11.51 -2.24 -0.98
N ALA A 75 -10.74 -3.03 -0.23
CA ALA A 75 -10.45 -2.73 1.17
C ALA A 75 -9.21 -1.83 1.28
N ARG A 76 -9.41 -0.57 1.66
CA ARG A 76 -8.30 0.39 1.82
C ARG A 76 -7.38 -0.01 2.97
N TYR A 77 -6.07 0.14 2.74
CA TYR A 77 -5.10 0.00 3.83
C TYR A 77 -5.38 1.06 4.90
N PRO A 78 -5.21 0.73 6.20
CA PRO A 78 -5.41 1.67 7.28
C PRO A 78 -4.21 2.64 7.43
N ASN A 79 -3.74 3.18 6.31
CA ASN A 79 -2.57 4.02 6.20
C ASN A 79 -2.94 5.29 5.40
N ASP A 80 -2.81 6.46 6.02
CA ASP A 80 -3.09 7.77 5.45
C ASP A 80 -2.03 8.26 4.44
N TYR A 81 -0.91 7.56 4.33
CA TYR A 81 0.11 7.80 3.31
C TYR A 81 -0.20 7.10 1.98
N MET A 82 -1.30 6.34 1.87
CA MET A 82 -1.61 5.52 0.69
C MET A 82 -3.09 5.61 0.30
N ASP A 83 -3.32 5.93 -0.98
CA ASP A 83 -4.67 6.05 -1.54
C ASP A 83 -5.11 4.81 -2.33
N TYR A 84 -4.64 3.63 -1.97
CA TYR A 84 -5.07 2.37 -2.58
C TYR A 84 -5.37 1.31 -1.51
N GLY A 85 -5.99 0.23 -1.94
CA GLY A 85 -6.41 -0.89 -1.14
C GLY A 85 -6.08 -2.22 -1.81
N TRP A 86 -6.64 -3.27 -1.23
CA TRP A 86 -6.55 -4.63 -1.74
C TRP A 86 -7.92 -5.17 -2.09
N CYS A 87 -8.02 -5.89 -3.20
CA CYS A 87 -9.24 -6.51 -3.67
C CYS A 87 -9.58 -7.75 -2.87
N PHE A 88 -10.83 -7.85 -2.45
CA PHE A 88 -11.41 -9.02 -1.80
C PHE A 88 -12.79 -9.32 -2.40
N ASN A 89 -13.24 -10.56 -2.22
CA ASN A 89 -14.66 -10.85 -2.28
C ASN A 89 -15.32 -10.33 -1.00
N SER A 90 -16.46 -9.64 -1.15
CA SER A 90 -17.20 -8.96 -0.09
C SER A 90 -17.66 -9.88 1.04
N ASP A 91 -17.80 -11.17 0.75
CA ASP A 91 -18.22 -12.22 1.68
C ASP A 91 -17.05 -13.06 2.22
N SER A 92 -15.81 -12.75 1.86
CA SER A 92 -14.66 -13.54 2.25
C SER A 92 -14.26 -13.36 3.72
N GLU A 93 -13.86 -14.46 4.36
CA GLU A 93 -13.25 -14.42 5.70
C GLU A 93 -11.93 -13.64 5.69
N ALA A 94 -11.23 -13.62 4.57
CA ALA A 94 -10.01 -12.82 4.39
C ALA A 94 -10.28 -11.32 4.51
N LEU A 95 -11.41 -10.82 3.98
CA LEU A 95 -11.82 -9.42 4.14
C LEU A 95 -12.11 -9.11 5.62
N LYS A 96 -12.85 -9.98 6.31
CA LYS A 96 -13.14 -9.80 7.75
C LYS A 96 -11.84 -9.73 8.55
N GLY A 97 -10.91 -10.65 8.29
CA GLY A 97 -9.59 -10.64 8.89
C GLY A 97 -8.85 -9.34 8.61
N PHE A 98 -8.83 -8.89 7.35
CA PHE A 98 -8.16 -7.66 6.95
C PHE A 98 -8.70 -6.42 7.66
N LEU A 99 -10.03 -6.28 7.72
CA LEU A 99 -10.70 -5.16 8.38
C LEU A 99 -10.54 -5.17 9.91
N ALA A 100 -10.33 -6.34 10.51
CA ALA A 100 -10.09 -6.49 11.94
C ALA A 100 -8.64 -6.16 12.34
N MET A 101 -7.73 -5.99 11.37
CA MET A 101 -6.34 -5.70 11.69
C MET A 101 -6.20 -4.30 12.32
N PRO A 102 -5.41 -4.19 13.40
CA PRO A 102 -5.22 -2.91 14.06
C PRO A 102 -4.61 -1.93 13.06
N ARG A 103 -5.24 -0.76 12.94
CA ARG A 103 -4.64 0.38 12.24
C ARG A 103 -3.34 0.69 12.98
N ALA A 104 -2.22 0.80 12.28
CA ALA A 104 -0.98 1.21 12.94
C ALA A 104 -1.22 2.57 13.60
N ILE A 105 -1.28 2.62 14.93
CA ILE A 105 -1.53 3.86 15.66
C ILE A 105 -0.28 4.72 15.47
N SER A 106 -0.45 5.95 14.97
CA SER A 106 0.63 6.93 14.98
C SER A 106 1.01 7.15 16.44
N LYS A 107 2.22 6.73 16.83
CA LYS A 107 2.82 7.18 18.09
C LYS A 107 3.29 8.62 17.94
#